data_AF-A0AAD5SUW5-F1
#
_entry.id   AF-A0AAD5SUW5-F1
#
_cell.length_a   1.000
_cell.length_b   1.000
_cell.length_c   1.000
_cell.angle_alpha   90.00
_cell.angle_beta   90.00
_cell.angle_gamma   90.00
#
_symmetry.space_group_name_H-M   'P 1'
#
loop_
_entity.id
_entity.type
_entity.pdbx_description
1 polymer ?
#
loop_
_entity_poly.entity_id
_entity_poly.type
_entity_poly.pdbx_seq_one_letter_code
_entity_poly.pdbx_strand_id
1 'polypeptide(L)'
;FRQCFGDKGDVEDVAEADIISAVEFDHTGDYLATGDKGGRVVLFERNHSKKACEYKFFTEFQSHEPEFDYLKSLEIEEKINKIRWCKRQNAAHFLLSTNDKTVKLWKVFEKSIKMVSETNVQEGAPHVPIVSPAKLKLPKMIHHDTMVAAVPRKVYQNAHTYHINSISVNSDGETYLSADDLRVNLWSLNQANQSFNIVDIKPVNMEELTEVITACEFHPLHCNLFAFSSSKGVIKLNDMRSAALCDNHSKAFEVEEDPQNKSFFSEIISSISDIRFSRDGRYILARDYLTLKVWDINMESKPVETINIHEHLKAKLCDLYENDCIFDKFECMFSGDGTNVLTGSYNNFFQIHDTQTKNNTILQADKNAFKSKKAAAAAIAKKGAQKKSKKEEFLNADALDFSKKILHASWHPRENMIKAVIFDLGGVVVASPLEAIRQYEKRQGYPRNFFNIAIQARKQNGAFQRFERGEISLDEFIPAFTADLSDPENVSYYEIFTKSKLSPDVAARLRNAHVDGYEMFRVINDAAAKINPDMEIAIKILRAGSFKVAALTNNFAIPPEIVSAADSEKTQQLKALFDDYFESSLIGLRKPDPRIYLYVCDVLQVLPSECVFLDDIGENLKAAQNLGIKTIS
;
A
#
# COMPACT_ATOMS: atom_id res chain seq x y z
N PHE A 1 -2.98 -5.26 1.57
CA PHE A 1 -4.05 -4.63 2.39
C PHE A 1 -4.05 -5.18 3.82
N ARG A 2 -4.16 -4.34 4.86
CA ARG A 2 -4.33 -4.73 6.28
C ARG A 2 -5.25 -3.71 6.95
N GLN A 3 -6.27 -4.16 7.68
CA GLN A 3 -7.07 -3.25 8.51
C GLN A 3 -6.20 -2.77 9.69
N CYS A 4 -5.94 -1.47 9.75
CA CYS A 4 -5.07 -0.88 10.76
C CYS A 4 -5.83 -0.26 11.95
N PHE A 5 -7.14 -0.04 11.79
CA PHE A 5 -8.05 0.51 12.81
C PHE A 5 -9.52 0.18 12.43
N GLY A 6 -10.46 0.47 13.34
CA GLY A 6 -11.89 0.18 13.19
C GLY A 6 -12.33 -1.14 13.82
N ASP A 7 -13.61 -1.21 14.21
CA ASP A 7 -14.15 -2.33 14.96
C ASP A 7 -14.28 -3.61 14.11
N LYS A 8 -14.19 -4.77 14.75
CA LYS A 8 -14.26 -6.09 14.07
C LYS A 8 -15.68 -6.69 14.03
N GLY A 9 -16.69 -5.97 14.52
CA GLY A 9 -18.12 -6.36 14.49
C GLY A 9 -18.67 -6.46 13.08
N ASP A 10 -19.93 -6.88 12.87
CA ASP A 10 -20.54 -6.98 11.53
C ASP A 10 -20.97 -5.60 10.97
N VAL A 11 -21.07 -5.46 9.63
CA VAL A 11 -21.36 -4.16 8.97
C VAL A 11 -22.81 -3.70 9.23
N GLU A 12 -23.70 -4.64 9.56
CA GLU A 12 -25.14 -4.41 9.66
C GLU A 12 -25.57 -3.62 10.91
N ASP A 13 -24.66 -3.44 11.89
CA ASP A 13 -24.91 -2.69 13.14
C ASP A 13 -24.20 -1.31 13.19
N VAL A 14 -23.65 -0.81 12.07
CA VAL A 14 -22.98 0.50 12.05
C VAL A 14 -24.03 1.61 12.02
N ALA A 15 -24.05 2.47 13.03
CA ALA A 15 -24.94 3.63 13.05
C ALA A 15 -24.59 4.58 11.89
N GLU A 16 -25.59 5.22 11.29
CA GLU A 16 -25.37 6.08 10.13
C GLU A 16 -24.36 7.20 10.42
N ALA A 17 -24.37 7.76 11.62
CA ALA A 17 -23.41 8.78 12.08
C ALA A 17 -21.95 8.28 12.13
N ASP A 18 -21.72 6.97 12.30
CA ASP A 18 -20.38 6.36 12.35
C ASP A 18 -19.82 6.02 10.95
N ILE A 19 -20.58 6.25 9.88
CA ILE A 19 -20.12 6.01 8.51
C ILE A 19 -19.04 7.02 8.14
N ILE A 20 -17.84 6.52 7.84
CA ILE A 20 -16.70 7.35 7.41
C ILE A 20 -17.01 7.97 6.04
N SER A 21 -16.86 9.29 5.97
CA SER A 21 -17.11 10.12 4.78
C SER A 21 -15.87 10.88 4.29
N ALA A 22 -14.78 10.87 5.05
CA ALA A 22 -13.49 11.42 4.63
C ALA A 22 -12.34 10.68 5.30
N VAL A 23 -11.23 10.49 4.60
CA VAL A 23 -10.01 9.89 5.15
C VAL A 23 -8.76 10.51 4.52
N GLU A 24 -7.80 10.97 5.32
CA GLU A 24 -6.60 11.63 4.79
C GLU A 24 -5.40 11.43 5.74
N PHE A 25 -4.30 10.90 5.19
CA PHE A 25 -3.00 10.90 5.86
C PHE A 25 -2.39 12.30 5.94
N ASP A 26 -1.63 12.56 7.00
CA ASP A 26 -0.77 13.73 7.05
C ASP A 26 0.43 13.59 6.11
N HIS A 27 1.19 14.68 5.91
CA HIS A 27 2.35 14.71 5.02
C HIS A 27 3.49 13.76 5.42
N THR A 28 3.55 13.35 6.68
CA THR A 28 4.54 12.38 7.18
C THR A 28 4.08 10.94 7.00
N GLY A 29 2.77 10.72 7.13
CA GLY A 29 2.14 9.42 7.20
C GLY A 29 2.04 8.88 8.63
N ASP A 30 2.57 9.59 9.63
CA ASP A 30 2.48 9.18 11.04
C ASP A 30 1.10 9.43 11.64
N TYR A 31 0.29 10.31 11.02
CA TYR A 31 -1.08 10.60 11.48
C TYR A 31 -2.10 10.35 10.37
N LEU A 32 -3.25 9.81 10.76
CA LEU A 32 -4.38 9.57 9.88
C LEU A 32 -5.62 10.23 10.47
N ALA A 33 -6.32 11.04 9.68
CA ALA A 33 -7.59 11.63 10.06
C ALA A 33 -8.75 10.93 9.34
N THR A 34 -9.83 10.68 10.06
CA THR A 34 -11.11 10.24 9.49
C THR A 34 -12.21 11.21 9.91
N GLY A 35 -13.08 11.55 8.97
CA GLY A 35 -14.34 12.27 9.23
C GLY A 35 -15.52 11.35 8.97
N ASP A 36 -16.60 11.54 9.71
CA ASP A 36 -17.82 10.74 9.56
C ASP A 36 -19.06 11.58 9.21
N LYS A 37 -20.16 10.88 8.93
CA LYS A 37 -21.47 11.50 8.69
C LYS A 37 -22.01 12.25 9.91
N GLY A 38 -21.64 11.86 11.13
CA GLY A 38 -22.03 12.53 12.36
C GLY A 38 -21.19 13.77 12.71
N GLY A 39 -20.35 14.26 11.80
CA GLY A 39 -19.59 15.49 11.98
C GLY A 39 -18.39 15.40 12.93
N ARG A 40 -17.98 14.20 13.33
CA ARG A 40 -16.79 13.98 14.18
C ARG A 40 -15.54 13.82 13.32
N VAL A 41 -14.42 14.24 13.88
CA VAL A 41 -13.09 13.96 13.34
C VAL A 41 -12.33 13.11 14.35
N VAL A 42 -11.85 11.96 13.90
CA VAL A 42 -11.04 11.03 14.68
C VAL A 42 -9.63 11.01 14.10
N LEU A 43 -8.65 11.24 14.97
CA LEU A 43 -7.24 11.17 14.62
C LEU A 43 -6.63 9.89 15.17
N PHE A 44 -5.81 9.26 14.35
CA PHE A 44 -4.99 8.13 14.74
C PHE A 44 -3.51 8.46 14.57
N GLU A 45 -2.69 7.96 15.47
CA GLU A 45 -1.24 8.09 15.46
C GLU A 45 -0.61 6.73 15.20
N ARG A 46 0.44 6.71 14.38
CA ARG A 46 1.23 5.51 14.10
C ARG A 46 1.85 4.99 15.39
N ASN A 47 1.59 3.72 15.67
CA ASN A 47 2.14 3.07 16.85
C ASN A 47 3.56 2.56 16.55
N HIS A 48 4.57 3.35 16.92
CA HIS A 48 5.97 2.95 16.79
C HIS A 48 6.41 1.82 17.75
N SER A 49 5.61 1.51 18.79
CA SER A 49 5.96 0.44 19.73
C SER A 49 5.52 -0.93 19.26
N LYS A 50 4.54 -0.99 18.34
CA LYS A 50 4.09 -2.24 17.75
C LYS A 50 4.81 -2.51 16.46
N LYS A 51 5.07 -3.79 16.24
CA LYS A 51 5.82 -4.22 15.07
C LYS A 51 5.04 -3.84 13.78
N ALA A 52 3.82 -4.31 13.62
CA ALA A 52 3.02 -3.97 12.45
C ALA A 52 2.69 -2.46 12.36
N CYS A 53 2.54 -1.93 11.15
CA CYS A 53 1.93 -0.62 10.91
C CYS A 53 0.49 -0.65 11.44
N GLU A 54 0.33 -0.22 12.69
CA GLU A 54 -0.93 -0.13 13.41
C GLU A 54 -1.10 1.31 13.84
N TYR A 55 -2.30 1.84 13.64
CA TYR A 55 -2.63 3.20 14.03
C TYR A 55 -3.46 3.11 15.31
N LYS A 56 -2.95 3.71 16.39
CA LYS A 56 -3.68 3.80 17.66
C LYS A 56 -4.53 5.06 17.65
N PHE A 57 -5.65 5.01 18.34
CA PHE A 57 -6.45 6.20 18.62
C PHE A 57 -5.58 7.29 19.25
N PHE A 58 -5.64 8.50 18.71
CA PHE A 58 -4.91 9.66 19.21
C PHE A 58 -5.85 10.65 19.91
N THR A 59 -6.91 11.09 19.22
CA THR A 59 -7.96 11.94 19.80
C THR A 59 -9.20 11.93 18.90
N GLU A 60 -10.34 12.28 19.46
CA GLU A 60 -11.57 12.60 18.72
C GLU A 60 -12.11 13.97 19.14
N PHE A 61 -12.86 14.61 18.25
CA PHE A 61 -13.59 15.83 18.56
C PHE A 61 -14.77 16.04 17.59
N GLN A 62 -15.82 16.70 18.07
CA GLN A 62 -16.93 17.14 17.22
C GLN A 62 -16.46 18.32 16.36
N SER A 63 -16.40 18.12 15.05
CA SER A 63 -15.98 19.17 14.11
C SER A 63 -17.15 20.05 13.70
N HIS A 64 -18.25 19.44 13.27
CA HIS A 64 -19.44 20.13 12.78
C HIS A 64 -20.67 19.62 13.52
N GLU A 65 -21.66 20.48 13.68
CA GLU A 65 -22.96 20.13 14.28
C GLU A 65 -24.03 20.48 13.24
N PRO A 66 -25.21 19.84 13.28
CA PRO A 66 -26.28 20.18 12.36
C PRO A 66 -26.66 21.65 12.51
N GLU A 67 -26.66 22.37 11.39
CA GLU A 67 -27.04 23.78 11.32
C GLU A 67 -28.31 23.92 10.48
N PHE A 68 -29.13 24.95 10.74
CA PHE A 68 -30.34 25.21 9.94
C PHE A 68 -30.33 26.64 9.43
N ASP A 69 -30.37 26.81 8.10
CA ASP A 69 -30.57 28.10 7.46
C ASP A 69 -32.07 28.40 7.39
N TYR A 70 -32.57 29.13 8.39
CA TYR A 70 -33.98 29.53 8.48
C TYR A 70 -34.46 30.39 7.31
N LEU A 71 -33.58 31.14 6.66
CA LEU A 71 -33.96 32.01 5.55
C LEU A 71 -34.20 31.20 4.27
N LYS A 72 -33.44 30.13 4.08
CA LYS A 72 -33.58 29.22 2.94
C LYS A 72 -34.39 27.97 3.26
N SER A 73 -34.80 27.79 4.52
CA SER A 73 -35.41 26.56 5.04
C SER A 73 -34.57 25.32 4.67
N LEU A 74 -33.25 25.43 4.81
CA LEU A 74 -32.31 24.41 4.39
C LEU A 74 -31.56 23.88 5.61
N GLU A 75 -31.65 22.57 5.81
CA GLU A 75 -30.82 21.85 6.78
C GLU A 75 -29.40 21.71 6.23
N ILE A 76 -28.42 22.01 7.06
CA ILE A 76 -26.99 21.87 6.76
C ILE A 76 -26.49 20.70 7.58
N GLU A 77 -26.22 19.59 6.88
CA GLU A 77 -25.68 18.38 7.48
C GLU A 77 -24.33 18.63 8.17
N GLU A 78 -24.10 17.96 9.29
CA GLU A 78 -22.83 17.93 10.00
C GLU A 78 -21.78 17.05 9.30
N LYS A 79 -22.18 16.23 8.34
CA LYS A 79 -21.31 15.31 7.59
C LYS A 79 -20.01 15.98 7.14
N ILE A 80 -18.89 15.32 7.44
CA ILE A 80 -17.58 15.79 6.99
C ILE A 80 -17.35 15.38 5.53
N ASN A 81 -17.30 16.36 4.62
CA ASN A 81 -17.08 16.11 3.19
C ASN A 81 -15.60 15.87 2.87
N LYS A 82 -14.69 16.68 3.43
CA LYS A 82 -13.25 16.58 3.16
C LYS A 82 -12.43 17.01 4.38
N ILE A 83 -11.25 16.41 4.51
CA ILE A 83 -10.21 16.78 5.47
C ILE A 83 -8.91 17.06 4.71
N ARG A 84 -8.21 18.14 5.07
CA ARG A 84 -6.89 18.46 4.54
C ARG A 84 -5.95 18.90 5.65
N TRP A 85 -4.80 18.25 5.74
CA TRP A 85 -3.75 18.65 6.67
C TRP A 85 -3.06 19.92 6.19
N CYS A 86 -2.78 20.84 7.12
CA CYS A 86 -1.88 21.96 6.85
C CYS A 86 -0.44 21.54 7.12
N LYS A 87 0.53 22.20 6.50
CA LYS A 87 1.96 21.98 6.80
C LYS A 87 2.22 22.27 8.28
N ARG A 88 2.85 21.32 8.95
CA ARG A 88 3.16 21.42 10.38
C ARG A 88 4.26 22.48 10.61
N GLN A 89 3.93 23.55 11.34
CA GLN A 89 4.88 24.63 11.68
C GLN A 89 5.52 24.46 13.07
N ASN A 90 4.86 23.74 13.97
CA ASN A 90 5.31 23.52 15.34
C ASN A 90 4.79 22.17 15.86
N ALA A 91 4.90 21.92 17.17
CA ALA A 91 4.42 20.67 17.75
C ALA A 91 2.89 20.46 17.58
N ALA A 92 2.11 21.52 17.36
CA ALA A 92 0.69 21.41 17.10
C ALA A 92 0.42 20.98 15.65
N HIS A 93 -0.62 20.16 15.53
CA HIS A 93 -1.21 19.74 14.28
C HIS A 93 -2.28 20.72 13.85
N PHE A 94 -2.36 20.97 12.54
CA PHE A 94 -3.36 21.83 11.93
C PHE A 94 -4.02 21.10 10.78
N LEU A 95 -5.35 21.10 10.77
CA LEU A 95 -6.14 20.48 9.70
C LEU A 95 -7.39 21.32 9.42
N LEU A 96 -7.78 21.34 8.16
CA LEU A 96 -9.05 21.87 7.69
C LEU A 96 -10.05 20.72 7.60
N SER A 97 -11.26 20.94 8.09
CA SER A 97 -12.42 20.09 7.87
C SER A 97 -13.55 20.91 7.27
N THR A 98 -14.35 20.32 6.41
CA THR A 98 -15.50 21.01 5.79
C THR A 98 -16.73 20.12 5.76
N ASN A 99 -17.89 20.73 5.95
CA ASN A 99 -19.18 20.19 5.50
C ASN A 99 -19.62 20.95 4.24
N ASP A 100 -20.92 20.96 3.94
CA ASP A 100 -21.49 21.59 2.75
C ASP A 100 -21.37 23.11 2.68
N LYS A 101 -21.20 23.81 3.82
CA LYS A 101 -21.26 25.29 3.88
C LYS A 101 -20.11 25.94 4.62
N THR A 102 -19.45 25.20 5.51
CA THR A 102 -18.52 25.76 6.49
C THR A 102 -17.21 24.98 6.50
N VAL A 103 -16.09 25.70 6.35
CA VAL A 103 -14.74 25.16 6.58
C VAL A 103 -14.29 25.56 7.99
N LYS A 104 -13.66 24.65 8.75
CA LYS A 104 -13.07 24.95 10.07
C LYS A 104 -11.59 24.59 10.08
N LEU A 105 -10.76 25.50 10.61
CA LEU A 105 -9.35 25.23 10.89
C LEU A 105 -9.20 24.78 12.33
N TRP A 106 -8.81 23.53 12.52
CA TRP A 106 -8.57 22.92 13.81
C TRP A 106 -7.09 22.98 14.18
N LYS A 107 -6.83 23.25 15.47
CA LYS A 107 -5.51 23.10 16.08
C LYS A 107 -5.58 21.98 17.10
N VAL A 108 -4.81 20.92 16.88
CA VAL A 108 -4.69 19.79 17.80
C VAL A 108 -3.31 19.81 18.42
N PHE A 109 -3.22 19.82 19.75
CA PHE A 109 -1.95 19.95 20.46
C PHE A 109 -1.98 19.27 21.82
N GLU A 110 -0.80 18.86 22.28
CA GLU A 110 -0.62 18.40 23.65
C GLU A 110 -0.64 19.58 24.61
N LYS A 111 -1.58 19.55 25.55
CA LYS A 111 -1.76 20.54 26.60
C LYS A 111 -1.28 19.96 27.91
N SER A 112 -0.19 20.50 28.45
CA SER A 112 0.27 20.20 29.80
C SER A 112 -0.70 20.81 30.81
N ILE A 113 -1.41 19.99 31.56
CA ILE A 113 -2.21 20.40 32.70
C ILE A 113 -1.25 20.72 33.84
N LYS A 114 -1.31 21.95 34.33
CA LYS A 114 -0.53 22.38 35.48
C LYS A 114 -1.48 22.73 36.62
N MET A 115 -1.22 22.22 37.81
CA MET A 115 -1.99 22.54 39.00
C MET A 115 -1.22 23.51 39.89
N VAL A 116 -1.95 24.36 40.59
CA VAL A 116 -1.37 25.29 41.56
C VAL A 116 -1.02 24.49 42.82
N SER A 117 0.27 24.43 43.13
CA SER A 117 0.81 23.70 44.28
C SER A 117 0.99 24.57 45.52
N GLU A 118 1.32 25.84 45.30
CA GLU A 118 1.51 26.83 46.36
C GLU A 118 0.75 28.09 45.97
N THR A 119 -0.15 28.55 46.83
CA THR A 119 -0.95 29.77 46.67
C THR A 119 -1.28 30.32 48.06
N ASN A 120 -1.44 31.65 48.19
CA ASN A 120 -1.87 32.28 49.44
C ASN A 120 -3.39 32.16 49.66
N VAL A 121 -4.14 31.69 48.65
CA VAL A 121 -5.59 31.52 48.67
C VAL A 121 -5.89 30.05 48.44
N GLN A 122 -6.49 29.40 49.43
CA GLN A 122 -7.02 28.03 49.33
C GLN A 122 -8.54 28.10 49.16
N GLU A 123 -9.08 27.43 48.14
CA GLU A 123 -10.53 27.30 47.95
C GLU A 123 -11.16 26.63 49.19
N GLY A 124 -12.15 27.30 49.80
CA GLY A 124 -12.88 26.79 50.97
C GLY A 124 -12.27 27.13 52.34
N ALA A 125 -11.10 27.76 52.40
CA ALA A 125 -10.53 28.25 53.66
C ALA A 125 -10.97 29.71 53.95
N PRO A 126 -11.23 30.09 55.22
CA PRO A 126 -11.56 31.47 55.55
C PRO A 126 -10.43 32.42 55.13
N HIS A 127 -10.79 33.55 54.53
CA HIS A 127 -9.84 34.51 53.98
C HIS A 127 -8.99 35.09 55.12
N VAL A 128 -7.75 34.60 55.27
CA VAL A 128 -6.81 35.15 56.25
C VAL A 128 -6.15 36.39 55.63
N PRO A 129 -6.31 37.60 56.21
CA PRO A 129 -5.66 38.79 55.68
C PRO A 129 -4.14 38.67 55.79
N ILE A 130 -3.42 38.94 54.70
CA ILE A 130 -1.96 38.86 54.65
C ILE A 130 -1.38 40.09 55.37
N VAL A 131 -0.86 39.88 56.58
CA VAL A 131 -0.42 40.97 57.47
C VAL A 131 1.00 41.48 57.19
N SER A 132 1.75 40.88 56.24
CA SER A 132 3.10 41.35 55.88
C SER A 132 3.49 41.03 54.43
N PRO A 133 4.16 41.95 53.70
CA PRO A 133 4.62 41.71 52.32
C PRO A 133 5.55 40.49 52.17
N ALA A 134 6.30 40.15 53.22
CA ALA A 134 7.23 39.02 53.23
C ALA A 134 6.55 37.63 53.21
N LYS A 135 5.21 37.56 53.40
CA LYS A 135 4.44 36.31 53.39
C LYS A 135 3.71 36.07 52.05
N LEU A 136 3.88 36.95 51.07
CA LEU A 136 3.30 36.78 49.74
C LEU A 136 4.07 35.68 48.98
N LYS A 137 3.41 34.56 48.72
CA LYS A 137 3.89 33.54 47.77
C LYS A 137 3.34 33.81 46.38
N LEU A 138 4.18 33.65 45.36
CA LEU A 138 3.73 33.58 43.98
C LEU A 138 3.16 32.19 43.69
N PRO A 139 2.07 32.08 42.91
CA PRO A 139 1.53 30.78 42.52
C PRO A 139 2.58 29.92 41.82
N LYS A 140 2.94 28.78 42.41
CA LYS A 140 3.80 27.80 41.75
C LYS A 140 2.95 26.74 41.07
N MET A 141 3.17 26.59 39.77
CA MET A 141 2.52 25.57 38.95
C MET A 141 3.40 24.32 38.85
N ILE A 142 2.86 23.16 39.20
CA ILE A 142 3.51 21.85 38.98
C ILE A 142 2.79 21.14 37.85
N HIS A 143 3.54 20.45 36.99
CA HIS A 143 2.99 19.59 35.97
C HIS A 143 2.21 18.43 36.61
N HIS A 144 0.96 18.24 36.20
CA HIS A 144 0.13 17.15 36.70
C HIS A 144 -0.07 16.07 35.64
N ASP A 145 -0.53 16.45 34.45
CA ASP A 145 -0.85 15.50 33.38
C ASP A 145 -0.75 16.17 32.00
N THR A 146 -0.77 15.38 30.93
CA THR A 146 -0.77 15.86 29.53
C THR A 146 -1.99 15.30 28.81
N MET A 147 -2.83 16.18 28.27
CA MET A 147 -3.99 15.79 27.45
C MET A 147 -3.84 16.31 26.03
N VAL A 148 -4.37 15.59 25.04
CA VAL A 148 -4.51 16.11 23.68
C VAL A 148 -5.77 16.97 23.64
N ALA A 149 -5.64 18.21 23.20
CA ALA A 149 -6.76 19.13 23.03
C ALA A 149 -6.90 19.52 21.57
N ALA A 150 -8.13 19.48 21.06
CA ALA A 150 -8.51 19.99 19.74
C ALA A 150 -9.35 21.26 19.92
N VAL A 151 -8.96 22.36 19.28
CA VAL A 151 -9.71 23.63 19.34
C VAL A 151 -9.93 24.19 17.93
N PRO A 152 -11.14 24.70 17.62
CA PRO A 152 -11.38 25.40 16.37
C PRO A 152 -10.69 26.76 16.45
N ARG A 153 -9.64 26.98 15.65
CA ARG A 153 -8.95 28.28 15.56
C ARG A 153 -9.74 29.28 14.75
N LYS A 154 -10.35 28.83 13.65
CA LYS A 154 -11.09 29.67 12.71
C LYS A 154 -12.23 28.89 12.08
N VAL A 155 -13.26 29.64 11.73
CA VAL A 155 -14.47 29.15 11.08
C VAL A 155 -14.70 30.06 9.87
N TYR A 156 -14.63 29.48 8.68
CA TYR A 156 -14.80 30.15 7.40
C TYR A 156 -16.21 29.84 6.89
N GLN A 157 -17.08 30.84 6.97
CA GLN A 157 -18.52 30.71 6.72
C GLN A 157 -19.00 31.70 5.67
N ASN A 158 -20.21 31.47 5.17
CA ASN A 158 -20.98 32.44 4.36
C ASN A 158 -20.34 32.85 3.02
N ALA A 159 -19.41 32.05 2.46
CA ALA A 159 -18.82 32.30 1.15
C ALA A 159 -19.38 31.42 0.03
N HIS A 160 -20.04 30.32 0.37
CA HIS A 160 -20.55 29.34 -0.58
C HIS A 160 -22.07 29.36 -0.60
N THR A 161 -22.62 29.50 -1.80
CA THR A 161 -24.07 29.41 -2.02
C THR A 161 -24.48 27.94 -2.18
N TYR A 162 -23.65 27.14 -2.84
CA TYR A 162 -23.86 25.73 -3.17
C TYR A 162 -23.07 24.81 -2.23
N HIS A 163 -23.05 23.50 -2.48
CA HIS A 163 -22.38 22.53 -1.60
C HIS A 163 -20.87 22.54 -1.84
N ILE A 164 -20.09 22.68 -0.78
CA ILE A 164 -18.63 22.60 -0.87
C ILE A 164 -18.24 21.16 -1.21
N ASN A 165 -17.66 20.97 -2.39
CA ASN A 165 -17.18 19.67 -2.85
C ASN A 165 -15.66 19.47 -2.60
N SER A 166 -14.89 20.56 -2.52
CA SER A 166 -13.42 20.49 -2.44
C SER A 166 -12.83 21.53 -1.51
N ILE A 167 -11.75 21.15 -0.83
CA ILE A 167 -10.81 22.04 -0.17
C ILE A 167 -9.38 21.60 -0.51
N SER A 168 -8.48 22.56 -0.75
CA SER A 168 -7.08 22.27 -1.03
C SER A 168 -6.18 23.35 -0.44
N VAL A 169 -5.14 22.95 0.29
CA VAL A 169 -4.14 23.86 0.85
C VAL A 169 -3.13 24.22 -0.23
N ASN A 170 -2.73 25.48 -0.30
CA ASN A 170 -1.74 25.94 -1.25
C ASN A 170 -0.32 25.56 -0.79
N SER A 171 0.59 25.37 -1.74
CA SER A 171 2.00 25.10 -1.51
C SER A 171 2.71 26.25 -0.76
N ASP A 172 2.17 27.47 -0.79
CA ASP A 172 2.65 28.64 -0.05
C ASP A 172 2.56 28.50 1.49
N GLY A 173 1.70 27.62 2.00
CA GLY A 173 1.47 27.43 3.43
C GLY A 173 0.67 28.55 4.12
N GLU A 174 0.10 29.49 3.36
CA GLU A 174 -0.65 30.65 3.86
C GLU A 174 -2.09 30.69 3.33
N THR A 175 -2.33 30.17 2.13
CA THR A 175 -3.64 30.19 1.48
C THR A 175 -4.21 28.79 1.28
N TYR A 176 -5.52 28.71 1.09
CA TYR A 176 -6.21 27.51 0.66
C TYR A 176 -7.42 27.89 -0.20
N LEU A 177 -7.90 26.95 -1.01
CA LEU A 177 -9.09 27.13 -1.82
C LEU A 177 -10.23 26.27 -1.28
N SER A 178 -11.45 26.73 -1.49
CA SER A 178 -12.66 25.92 -1.36
C SER A 178 -13.51 26.09 -2.61
N ALA A 179 -14.05 24.98 -3.12
CA ALA A 179 -14.89 24.98 -4.30
C ALA A 179 -16.28 24.44 -3.97
N ASP A 180 -17.30 25.11 -4.52
CA ASP A 180 -18.65 24.59 -4.62
C ASP A 180 -18.98 24.25 -6.08
N ASP A 181 -20.25 23.96 -6.37
CA ASP A 181 -20.69 23.53 -7.70
C ASP A 181 -20.45 24.58 -8.80
N LEU A 182 -20.32 25.87 -8.48
CA LEU A 182 -20.16 26.93 -9.49
C LEU A 182 -19.01 27.90 -9.21
N ARG A 183 -18.43 27.88 -8.02
CA ARG A 183 -17.45 28.87 -7.56
C ARG A 183 -16.24 28.24 -6.89
N VAL A 184 -15.09 28.88 -7.11
CA VAL A 184 -13.87 28.62 -6.35
C VAL A 184 -13.48 29.89 -5.60
N ASN A 185 -13.33 29.76 -4.29
CA ASN A 185 -12.95 30.84 -3.38
C ASN A 185 -11.54 30.58 -2.82
N LEU A 186 -10.69 31.60 -2.85
CA LEU A 186 -9.39 31.64 -2.23
C LEU A 186 -9.48 32.28 -0.84
N TRP A 187 -8.83 31.66 0.13
CA TRP A 187 -8.82 32.10 1.51
C TRP A 187 -7.41 32.23 2.03
N SER A 188 -7.21 33.16 2.97
CA SER A 188 -6.03 33.15 3.84
C SER A 188 -6.31 32.29 5.08
N LEU A 189 -5.40 31.40 5.44
CA LEU A 189 -5.46 30.67 6.71
C LEU A 189 -5.50 31.60 7.92
N ASN A 190 -5.06 32.86 7.77
CA ASN A 190 -5.05 33.86 8.83
C ASN A 190 -6.27 34.81 8.81
N GLN A 191 -7.17 34.74 7.82
CA GLN A 191 -8.33 35.63 7.75
C GLN A 191 -9.58 34.84 7.40
N ALA A 192 -10.57 34.82 8.31
CA ALA A 192 -11.80 34.04 8.14
C ALA A 192 -12.99 34.85 7.65
N ASN A 193 -12.91 36.18 7.73
CA ASN A 193 -14.05 37.07 7.45
C ASN A 193 -14.10 37.51 5.97
N GLN A 194 -13.10 37.14 5.17
CA GLN A 194 -12.99 37.54 3.77
C GLN A 194 -12.46 36.36 2.96
N SER A 195 -13.09 36.13 1.83
CA SER A 195 -12.63 35.24 0.76
C SER A 195 -12.56 36.02 -0.53
N PHE A 196 -11.71 35.56 -1.44
CA PHE A 196 -11.61 36.11 -2.79
C PHE A 196 -12.13 35.09 -3.78
N ASN A 197 -13.19 35.41 -4.51
CA ASN A 197 -13.70 34.53 -5.55
C ASN A 197 -12.76 34.60 -6.77
N ILE A 198 -12.19 33.46 -7.14
CA ILE A 198 -11.23 33.35 -8.25
C ILE A 198 -11.84 32.70 -9.49
N VAL A 199 -12.92 31.93 -9.34
CA VAL A 199 -13.69 31.32 -10.44
C VAL A 199 -15.17 31.46 -10.11
N ASP A 200 -15.96 31.91 -11.07
CA ASP A 200 -17.42 31.90 -11.05
C ASP A 200 -17.94 31.47 -12.42
N ILE A 201 -18.40 30.22 -12.54
CA ILE A 201 -19.00 29.68 -13.77
C ILE A 201 -20.53 29.78 -13.75
N LYS A 202 -21.10 30.54 -12.80
CA LYS A 202 -22.54 30.72 -12.70
C LYS A 202 -23.08 31.40 -13.97
N PRO A 203 -24.03 30.77 -14.70
CA PRO A 203 -24.65 31.40 -15.85
C PRO A 203 -25.54 32.58 -15.43
N VAL A 204 -25.78 33.50 -16.36
CA VAL A 204 -26.67 34.65 -16.13
C VAL A 204 -28.10 34.16 -15.85
N ASN A 205 -28.55 33.17 -16.62
CA ASN A 205 -29.79 32.43 -16.37
C ASN A 205 -29.47 31.04 -15.81
N MET A 206 -30.00 30.70 -14.64
CA MET A 206 -29.81 29.38 -14.02
C MET A 206 -30.41 28.24 -14.85
N GLU A 207 -31.37 28.52 -15.73
CA GLU A 207 -31.93 27.53 -16.66
C GLU A 207 -30.93 27.11 -17.75
N GLU A 208 -29.90 27.92 -18.01
CA GLU A 208 -28.82 27.63 -18.97
C GLU A 208 -27.64 26.91 -18.32
N LEU A 209 -27.79 26.41 -17.08
CA LEU A 209 -26.74 25.69 -16.40
C LEU A 209 -26.45 24.36 -17.10
N THR A 210 -25.26 24.26 -17.69
CA THR A 210 -24.83 23.03 -18.38
C THR A 210 -23.61 22.36 -17.75
N GLU A 211 -22.86 23.07 -16.91
CA GLU A 211 -21.59 22.60 -16.36
C GLU A 211 -21.50 22.97 -14.88
N VAL A 212 -21.08 22.03 -14.04
CA VAL A 212 -20.78 22.26 -12.62
C VAL A 212 -19.37 21.80 -12.29
N ILE A 213 -18.73 22.46 -11.32
CA ILE A 213 -17.44 22.08 -10.75
C ILE A 213 -17.63 20.87 -9.85
N THR A 214 -16.83 19.84 -10.05
CA THR A 214 -16.96 18.57 -9.31
C THR A 214 -15.83 18.30 -8.34
N ALA A 215 -14.61 18.70 -8.69
CA ALA A 215 -13.44 18.61 -7.83
C ALA A 215 -12.46 19.75 -8.13
N CYS A 216 -11.67 20.18 -7.14
CA CYS A 216 -10.69 21.24 -7.28
C CYS A 216 -9.47 21.00 -6.38
N GLU A 217 -8.26 21.13 -6.93
CA GLU A 217 -7.01 20.90 -6.20
C GLU A 217 -5.93 21.92 -6.62
N PHE A 218 -5.11 22.34 -5.66
CA PHE A 218 -3.90 23.11 -5.93
C PHE A 218 -2.79 22.21 -6.46
N HIS A 219 -1.95 22.77 -7.32
CA HIS A 219 -0.72 22.12 -7.70
C HIS A 219 0.21 21.97 -6.48
N PRO A 220 0.82 20.79 -6.26
CA PRO A 220 1.57 20.50 -5.01
C PRO A 220 2.84 21.36 -4.83
N LEU A 221 3.46 21.78 -5.95
CA LEU A 221 4.70 22.57 -5.96
C LEU A 221 4.53 24.05 -6.37
N HIS A 222 3.63 24.36 -7.30
CA HIS A 222 3.46 25.70 -7.86
C HIS A 222 2.29 26.41 -7.21
N CYS A 223 2.57 27.48 -6.46
CA CYS A 223 1.54 28.18 -5.67
C CYS A 223 0.49 28.95 -6.50
N ASN A 224 0.77 29.15 -7.79
CA ASN A 224 -0.10 29.87 -8.71
C ASN A 224 -0.98 28.96 -9.56
N LEU A 225 -0.73 27.64 -9.56
CA LEU A 225 -1.46 26.71 -10.41
C LEU A 225 -2.47 25.92 -9.59
N PHE A 226 -3.69 25.81 -10.11
CA PHE A 226 -4.72 24.91 -9.59
C PHE A 226 -5.55 24.36 -10.75
N ALA A 227 -6.12 23.18 -10.57
CA ALA A 227 -7.03 22.58 -11.53
C ALA A 227 -8.39 22.36 -10.88
N PHE A 228 -9.45 22.49 -11.67
CA PHE A 228 -10.77 22.00 -11.32
C PHE A 228 -11.33 21.14 -12.44
N SER A 229 -12.10 20.12 -12.08
CA SER A 229 -12.83 19.29 -13.02
C SER A 229 -14.30 19.67 -13.06
N SER A 230 -14.97 19.27 -14.14
CA SER A 230 -16.40 19.51 -14.30
C SER A 230 -17.22 18.26 -14.58
N SER A 231 -18.53 18.43 -14.45
CA SER A 231 -19.53 17.41 -14.78
C SER A 231 -19.57 17.02 -16.27
N LYS A 232 -18.90 17.78 -17.15
CA LYS A 232 -18.78 17.46 -18.58
C LYS A 232 -17.55 16.63 -18.93
N GLY A 233 -16.75 16.23 -17.93
CA GLY A 233 -15.55 15.45 -18.17
C GLY A 233 -14.33 16.27 -18.60
N VAL A 234 -14.33 17.57 -18.32
CA VAL A 234 -13.24 18.49 -18.66
C VAL A 234 -12.45 18.82 -17.39
N ILE A 235 -11.12 18.86 -17.51
CA ILE A 235 -10.23 19.40 -16.45
C ILE A 235 -9.70 20.74 -16.93
N LYS A 236 -9.90 21.80 -16.15
CA LYS A 236 -9.44 23.15 -16.45
C LYS A 236 -8.29 23.50 -15.51
N LEU A 237 -7.10 23.68 -16.06
CA LEU A 237 -5.92 24.15 -15.32
C LEU A 237 -5.82 25.66 -15.44
N ASN A 238 -5.68 26.34 -14.30
CA ASN A 238 -5.71 27.79 -14.19
C ASN A 238 -4.38 28.29 -13.63
N ASP A 239 -3.92 29.44 -14.13
CA ASP A 239 -2.76 30.16 -13.60
C ASP A 239 -3.20 31.51 -13.02
N MET A 240 -3.08 31.62 -11.68
CA MET A 240 -3.45 32.80 -10.91
C MET A 240 -2.57 34.02 -11.21
N ARG A 241 -1.45 33.87 -11.95
CA ARG A 241 -0.61 34.99 -12.39
C ARG A 241 -1.14 35.65 -13.67
N SER A 242 -1.87 34.89 -14.49
CA SER A 242 -2.34 35.37 -15.79
C SER A 242 -3.44 36.42 -15.63
N ALA A 243 -4.35 36.22 -14.68
CA ALA A 243 -5.42 37.15 -14.37
C ALA A 243 -5.84 37.01 -12.90
N ALA A 244 -6.30 38.12 -12.31
CA ALA A 244 -6.81 38.13 -10.95
C ALA A 244 -8.08 37.27 -10.81
N LEU A 245 -8.94 37.32 -11.83
CA LEU A 245 -10.06 36.39 -12.01
C LEU A 245 -9.58 35.31 -12.97
N CYS A 246 -9.65 34.05 -12.58
CA CYS A 246 -9.26 32.91 -13.40
C CYS A 246 -10.43 32.50 -14.31
N ASP A 247 -10.98 33.48 -15.04
CA ASP A 247 -12.13 33.33 -15.95
C ASP A 247 -11.74 32.61 -17.24
N ASN A 248 -10.55 32.90 -17.77
CA ASN A 248 -9.91 32.13 -18.82
C ASN A 248 -8.99 31.07 -18.20
N HIS A 249 -9.31 29.80 -18.43
CA HIS A 249 -8.42 28.71 -18.05
C HIS A 249 -7.17 28.71 -18.94
N SER A 250 -6.02 28.36 -18.36
CA SER A 250 -4.78 28.29 -19.10
C SER A 250 -4.75 27.10 -20.06
N LYS A 251 -5.32 25.97 -19.63
CA LYS A 251 -5.35 24.71 -20.39
C LYS A 251 -6.64 23.95 -20.08
N ALA A 252 -7.23 23.33 -21.10
CA ALA A 252 -8.37 22.44 -20.94
C ALA A 252 -7.96 21.04 -21.41
N PHE A 253 -8.12 20.06 -20.53
CA PHE A 253 -7.85 18.66 -20.81
C PHE A 253 -9.18 17.98 -21.10
N GLU A 254 -9.40 17.65 -22.36
CA GLU A 254 -10.60 16.99 -22.84
C GLU A 254 -10.25 16.06 -24.00
N VAL A 255 -11.05 15.01 -24.17
CA VAL A 255 -10.96 14.13 -25.34
C VAL A 255 -12.10 14.51 -26.26
N GLU A 256 -11.79 14.91 -27.49
CA GLU A 256 -12.82 15.14 -28.50
C GLU A 256 -13.55 13.82 -28.80
N GLU A 257 -14.80 13.73 -28.36
CA GLU A 257 -15.69 12.62 -28.71
C GLU A 257 -16.47 12.93 -29.99
N ASP A 258 -16.52 11.96 -30.89
CA ASP A 258 -17.37 12.01 -32.08
C ASP A 258 -18.84 12.20 -31.64
N PRO A 259 -19.54 13.25 -32.12
CA PRO A 259 -20.95 13.47 -31.81
C PRO A 259 -21.85 12.26 -32.07
N GLN A 260 -21.47 11.36 -32.98
CA GLN A 260 -22.23 10.13 -33.26
C GLN A 260 -22.16 9.09 -32.14
N ASN A 261 -21.15 9.16 -31.28
CA ASN A 261 -20.97 8.25 -30.13
C ASN A 261 -21.57 8.80 -28.83
N LYS A 262 -22.14 10.01 -28.84
CA LYS A 262 -22.77 10.60 -27.66
C LYS A 262 -24.14 9.99 -27.42
N SER A 263 -24.22 9.15 -26.39
CA SER A 263 -25.47 8.68 -25.79
C SER A 263 -25.88 9.61 -24.65
N PHE A 264 -27.15 9.57 -24.24
CA PHE A 264 -27.61 10.23 -23.00
C PHE A 264 -26.72 9.87 -21.80
N PHE A 265 -26.36 8.59 -21.66
CA PHE A 265 -25.50 8.13 -20.57
C PHE A 265 -24.04 8.62 -20.70
N SER A 266 -23.59 9.00 -21.90
CA SER A 266 -22.21 9.47 -22.11
C SER A 266 -21.91 10.74 -21.29
N GLU A 267 -22.88 11.66 -21.19
CA GLU A 267 -22.72 12.88 -20.40
C GLU A 267 -22.72 12.61 -18.88
N ILE A 268 -23.50 11.62 -18.44
CA ILE A 268 -23.57 11.27 -17.02
C ILE A 268 -22.26 10.61 -16.58
N ILE A 269 -21.78 9.63 -17.35
CA ILE A 269 -20.58 8.85 -17.00
C ILE A 269 -19.28 9.61 -17.27
N SER A 270 -19.29 10.65 -18.11
CA SER A 270 -18.11 11.50 -18.35
C SER A 270 -17.83 12.47 -17.22
N SER A 271 -18.82 12.71 -16.34
CA SER A 271 -18.65 13.51 -15.14
C SER A 271 -17.47 13.02 -14.30
N ILE A 272 -16.49 13.91 -14.09
CA ILE A 272 -15.31 13.59 -13.27
C ILE A 272 -15.73 13.73 -11.81
N SER A 273 -15.51 12.68 -11.03
CA SER A 273 -15.82 12.62 -9.61
C SER A 273 -14.69 13.12 -8.71
N ASP A 274 -13.43 12.95 -9.11
CA ASP A 274 -12.26 13.36 -8.34
C ASP A 274 -11.06 13.62 -9.28
N ILE A 275 -10.19 14.54 -8.88
CA ILE A 275 -8.90 14.80 -9.53
C ILE A 275 -7.78 14.85 -8.49
N ARG A 276 -6.61 14.32 -8.84
CA ARG A 276 -5.41 14.40 -8.01
C ARG A 276 -4.16 14.72 -8.81
N PHE A 277 -3.35 15.67 -8.36
CA PHE A 277 -2.00 15.85 -8.90
C PHE A 277 -1.06 14.73 -8.44
N SER A 278 -0.14 14.32 -9.32
CA SER A 278 1.02 13.53 -8.92
C SER A 278 1.91 14.34 -7.98
N ARG A 279 2.70 13.65 -7.16
CA ARG A 279 3.56 14.31 -6.16
C ARG A 279 4.58 15.29 -6.74
N ASP A 280 5.10 14.98 -7.93
CA ASP A 280 5.99 15.86 -8.71
C ASP A 280 5.23 16.97 -9.46
N GLY A 281 3.90 16.90 -9.46
CA GLY A 281 3.02 17.84 -10.14
C GLY A 281 2.98 17.68 -11.65
N ARG A 282 3.62 16.66 -12.23
CA ARG A 282 3.67 16.50 -13.69
C ARG A 282 2.37 15.94 -14.28
N TYR A 283 1.68 15.08 -13.53
CA TYR A 283 0.51 14.35 -13.99
C TYR A 283 -0.73 14.73 -13.20
N ILE A 284 -1.89 14.62 -13.84
CA ILE A 284 -3.21 14.76 -13.23
C ILE A 284 -3.93 13.42 -13.39
N LEU A 285 -4.32 12.81 -12.28
CA LEU A 285 -5.22 11.67 -12.24
C LEU A 285 -6.65 12.18 -12.20
N ALA A 286 -7.53 11.62 -13.03
CA ALA A 286 -8.95 11.96 -13.03
C ALA A 286 -9.79 10.68 -13.06
N ARG A 287 -10.81 10.64 -12.19
CA ARG A 287 -11.74 9.51 -12.08
C ARG A 287 -13.11 9.92 -12.60
N ASP A 288 -13.54 9.29 -13.69
CA ASP A 288 -14.94 9.31 -14.11
C ASP A 288 -15.63 7.99 -13.69
N TYR A 289 -16.91 7.80 -14.03
CA TYR A 289 -17.64 6.64 -13.51
C TYR A 289 -17.02 5.31 -13.96
N LEU A 290 -16.63 5.21 -15.24
CA LEU A 290 -16.15 3.97 -15.85
C LEU A 290 -14.63 3.80 -15.81
N THR A 291 -13.90 4.90 -15.83
CA THR A 291 -12.47 4.91 -16.13
C THR A 291 -11.68 5.79 -15.17
N LEU A 292 -10.39 5.47 -15.08
CA LEU A 292 -9.38 6.26 -14.40
C LEU A 292 -8.35 6.71 -15.46
N LYS A 293 -8.17 8.02 -15.61
CA LYS A 293 -7.35 8.62 -16.67
C LYS A 293 -6.14 9.35 -16.07
N VAL A 294 -4.95 9.09 -16.61
CA VAL A 294 -3.71 9.78 -16.26
C VAL A 294 -3.37 10.79 -17.36
N TRP A 295 -3.32 12.07 -17.03
CA TRP A 295 -2.99 13.17 -17.94
C TRP A 295 -1.60 13.70 -17.65
N ASP A 296 -0.81 14.05 -18.67
CA ASP A 296 0.41 14.86 -18.51
C ASP A 296 0.01 16.32 -18.69
N ILE A 297 0.42 17.22 -17.80
CA ILE A 297 0.08 18.65 -17.86
C ILE A 297 0.53 19.30 -19.19
N ASN A 298 1.47 18.69 -19.90
CA ASN A 298 1.96 19.15 -21.19
C ASN A 298 1.21 18.55 -22.39
N MET A 299 0.23 17.66 -22.18
CA MET A 299 -0.56 17.02 -23.23
C MET A 299 -2.05 17.13 -22.94
N GLU A 300 -2.70 18.14 -23.53
CA GLU A 300 -4.11 18.50 -23.31
C GLU A 300 -5.10 17.66 -24.12
N SER A 301 -4.68 17.15 -25.28
CA SER A 301 -5.59 16.53 -26.25
C SER A 301 -5.96 15.08 -25.96
N LYS A 302 -5.21 14.39 -25.09
CA LYS A 302 -5.49 13.01 -24.70
C LYS A 302 -4.79 12.62 -23.40
N PRO A 303 -5.36 11.70 -22.62
CA PRO A 303 -4.67 11.10 -21.49
C PRO A 303 -3.48 10.25 -21.98
N VAL A 304 -2.45 10.18 -21.15
CA VAL A 304 -1.29 9.29 -21.31
C VAL A 304 -1.72 7.84 -21.16
N GLU A 305 -2.63 7.57 -20.22
CA GLU A 305 -3.15 6.25 -19.93
C GLU A 305 -4.62 6.32 -19.51
N THR A 306 -5.43 5.38 -20.01
CA THR A 306 -6.84 5.20 -19.62
C THR A 306 -7.01 3.79 -19.11
N ILE A 307 -7.49 3.67 -17.87
CA ILE A 307 -7.65 2.40 -17.15
C ILE A 307 -9.15 2.15 -16.97
N ASN A 308 -9.63 1.03 -17.48
CA ASN A 308 -11.04 0.66 -17.41
C ASN A 308 -11.35 0.02 -16.06
N ILE A 309 -12.14 0.71 -15.23
CA ILE A 309 -12.50 0.24 -13.88
C ILE A 309 -13.84 -0.49 -13.90
N HIS A 310 -14.88 0.12 -14.46
CA HIS A 310 -16.25 -0.39 -14.47
C HIS A 310 -16.79 -0.76 -15.87
N GLU A 311 -15.92 -1.14 -16.81
CA GLU A 311 -16.37 -1.49 -18.19
C GLU A 311 -17.43 -2.61 -18.20
N HIS A 312 -17.34 -3.55 -17.27
CA HIS A 312 -18.31 -4.64 -17.10
C HIS A 312 -19.70 -4.17 -16.63
N LEU A 313 -19.82 -2.94 -16.09
CA LEU A 313 -21.09 -2.33 -15.68
C LEU A 313 -21.78 -1.55 -16.80
N LYS A 314 -21.12 -1.37 -17.95
CA LYS A 314 -21.66 -0.59 -19.07
C LYS A 314 -23.00 -1.11 -19.60
N ALA A 315 -23.24 -2.43 -19.53
CA ALA A 315 -24.51 -3.04 -19.90
C ALA A 315 -25.65 -2.76 -18.90
N LYS A 316 -25.33 -2.30 -17.68
CA LYS A 316 -26.27 -2.06 -16.58
C LYS A 316 -26.49 -0.58 -16.27
N LEU A 317 -26.08 0.33 -17.16
CA LEU A 317 -26.18 1.78 -16.89
C LEU A 317 -27.62 2.23 -16.62
N CYS A 318 -28.62 1.60 -17.27
CA CYS A 318 -30.03 1.88 -16.97
C CYS A 318 -30.39 1.52 -15.52
N ASP A 319 -30.09 0.30 -15.08
CA ASP A 319 -30.37 -0.17 -13.72
C ASP A 319 -29.61 0.67 -12.66
N LEU A 320 -28.40 1.08 -12.98
CA LEU A 320 -27.56 1.92 -12.12
C LEU A 320 -28.07 3.36 -12.02
N TYR A 321 -28.73 3.85 -13.07
CA TYR A 321 -29.38 5.15 -13.08
C TYR A 321 -30.67 5.12 -12.26
N GLU A 322 -31.48 4.06 -12.36
CA GLU A 322 -32.69 3.91 -11.55
C GLU A 322 -32.43 3.80 -10.04
N ASN A 323 -31.26 3.25 -9.66
CA ASN A 323 -30.84 3.09 -8.26
C ASN A 323 -29.86 4.19 -7.78
N ASP A 324 -29.71 5.29 -8.52
CA ASP A 324 -28.79 6.42 -8.25
C ASP A 324 -27.30 6.07 -8.10
N CYS A 325 -26.91 4.80 -8.28
CA CYS A 325 -25.54 4.32 -8.15
C CYS A 325 -24.62 4.96 -9.20
N ILE A 326 -25.15 5.34 -10.36
CA ILE A 326 -24.36 6.02 -11.40
C ILE A 326 -23.81 7.39 -10.95
N PHE A 327 -24.38 7.98 -9.90
CA PHE A 327 -23.95 9.26 -9.34
C PHE A 327 -22.95 9.13 -8.18
N ASP A 328 -22.53 7.90 -7.86
CA ASP A 328 -21.50 7.65 -6.85
C ASP A 328 -20.17 8.30 -7.24
N LYS A 329 -19.62 9.11 -6.32
CA LYS A 329 -18.37 9.84 -6.52
C LYS A 329 -17.19 9.05 -5.93
N PHE A 330 -16.50 8.30 -6.78
CA PHE A 330 -15.34 7.51 -6.39
C PHE A 330 -14.07 8.37 -6.36
N GLU A 331 -13.34 8.35 -5.25
CA GLU A 331 -12.05 9.04 -5.17
C GLU A 331 -10.95 8.26 -5.89
N CYS A 332 -9.87 8.98 -6.22
CA CYS A 332 -8.67 8.40 -6.79
C CYS A 332 -7.41 9.00 -6.17
N MET A 333 -6.30 8.26 -6.26
CA MET A 333 -5.01 8.76 -5.77
C MET A 333 -3.80 8.05 -6.32
N PHE A 334 -2.68 8.77 -6.30
CA PHE A 334 -1.36 8.20 -6.49
C PHE A 334 -0.84 7.57 -5.20
N SER A 335 -0.05 6.50 -5.37
CA SER A 335 0.85 5.99 -4.35
C SER A 335 1.93 7.02 -3.98
N GLY A 336 2.52 6.87 -2.79
CA GLY A 336 3.52 7.82 -2.27
C GLY A 336 4.77 8.01 -3.14
N ASP A 337 5.13 6.98 -3.93
CA ASP A 337 6.21 6.96 -4.92
C ASP A 337 5.73 7.31 -6.34
N GLY A 338 4.42 7.47 -6.56
CA GLY A 338 3.83 7.85 -7.85
C GLY A 338 3.79 6.73 -8.89
N THR A 339 4.16 5.49 -8.52
CA THR A 339 4.25 4.36 -9.47
C THR A 339 2.91 3.65 -9.67
N ASN A 340 2.10 3.59 -8.61
CA ASN A 340 0.76 3.00 -8.62
C ASN A 340 -0.32 4.07 -8.46
N VAL A 341 -1.51 3.78 -8.98
CA VAL A 341 -2.75 4.52 -8.74
C VAL A 341 -3.79 3.63 -8.09
N LEU A 342 -4.63 4.20 -7.24
CA LEU A 342 -5.69 3.51 -6.50
C LEU A 342 -7.03 4.17 -6.71
N THR A 343 -8.07 3.35 -6.83
CA THR A 343 -9.46 3.81 -6.80
C THR A 343 -10.39 2.69 -6.34
N GLY A 344 -11.53 3.07 -5.76
CA GLY A 344 -12.54 2.13 -5.26
C GLY A 344 -13.56 1.69 -6.32
N SER A 345 -14.39 0.74 -5.91
CA SER A 345 -15.49 0.15 -6.69
C SER A 345 -16.57 -0.41 -5.75
N TYR A 346 -17.55 -1.13 -6.32
CA TYR A 346 -18.63 -1.80 -5.61
C TYR A 346 -18.22 -3.14 -5.00
N ASN A 347 -19.11 -3.75 -4.23
CA ASN A 347 -18.91 -4.99 -3.47
C ASN A 347 -17.60 -5.00 -2.62
N ASN A 348 -17.25 -3.85 -2.04
CA ASN A 348 -15.98 -3.62 -1.32
C ASN A 348 -14.72 -3.88 -2.15
N PHE A 349 -14.81 -3.85 -3.48
CA PHE A 349 -13.63 -3.95 -4.34
C PHE A 349 -12.92 -2.61 -4.48
N PHE A 350 -11.61 -2.67 -4.64
CA PHE A 350 -10.77 -1.56 -5.05
C PHE A 350 -9.68 -2.08 -5.98
N GLN A 351 -9.19 -1.20 -6.84
CA GLN A 351 -8.19 -1.52 -7.84
C GLN A 351 -6.90 -0.75 -7.55
N ILE A 352 -5.77 -1.44 -7.73
CA ILE A 352 -4.44 -0.85 -7.72
C ILE A 352 -3.83 -1.12 -9.09
N HIS A 353 -3.55 -0.07 -9.83
CA HIS A 353 -2.93 -0.16 -11.15
C HIS A 353 -1.52 0.40 -11.11
N ASP A 354 -0.57 -0.40 -11.57
CA ASP A 354 0.83 0.00 -11.72
C ASP A 354 1.01 0.70 -13.07
N THR A 355 1.36 1.98 -13.04
CA THR A 355 1.54 2.82 -14.25
C THR A 355 2.78 2.44 -15.07
N GLN A 356 3.74 1.72 -14.48
CA GLN A 356 4.95 1.27 -15.17
C GLN A 356 4.76 -0.12 -15.78
N THR A 357 4.29 -1.08 -14.98
CA THR A 357 4.11 -2.48 -15.43
C THR A 357 2.78 -2.70 -16.14
N LYS A 358 1.84 -1.75 -16.04
CA LYS A 358 0.45 -1.83 -16.55
C LYS A 358 -0.33 -3.00 -15.96
N ASN A 359 0.11 -3.50 -14.80
CA ASN A 359 -0.58 -4.55 -14.08
C ASN A 359 -1.69 -3.95 -13.23
N ASN A 360 -2.90 -4.46 -13.41
CA ASN A 360 -4.05 -4.10 -12.58
C ASN A 360 -4.34 -5.22 -11.57
N THR A 361 -4.32 -4.86 -10.29
CA THR A 361 -4.61 -5.74 -9.15
C THR A 361 -5.95 -5.39 -8.54
N ILE A 362 -6.88 -6.34 -8.55
CA ILE A 362 -8.22 -6.19 -7.96
C ILE A 362 -8.22 -6.83 -6.57
N LEU A 363 -8.62 -6.06 -5.56
CA LEU A 363 -8.65 -6.48 -4.16
C LEU A 363 -10.03 -6.20 -3.57
N GLN A 364 -10.41 -6.99 -2.57
CA GLN A 364 -11.69 -6.86 -1.86
C GLN A 364 -11.43 -6.64 -0.38
N ALA A 365 -12.08 -5.64 0.21
CA ALA A 365 -11.97 -5.29 1.62
C ALA A 365 -12.99 -6.06 2.47
N ASP A 366 -12.76 -7.37 2.65
CA ASP A 366 -13.64 -8.24 3.44
C ASP A 366 -13.06 -8.66 4.79
N LYS A 367 -13.92 -8.69 5.81
CA LYS A 367 -13.60 -9.18 7.17
C LYS A 367 -13.11 -10.63 7.18
N ASN A 368 -13.66 -11.48 6.30
CA ASN A 368 -13.31 -12.90 6.19
C ASN A 368 -11.92 -13.16 5.60
N ALA A 369 -11.34 -12.20 4.87
CA ALA A 369 -9.94 -12.26 4.45
C ALA A 369 -8.97 -12.20 5.65
N PHE A 370 -9.43 -11.77 6.83
CA PHE A 370 -8.61 -11.61 8.04
C PHE A 370 -8.79 -12.73 9.08
N LYS A 371 -9.82 -13.58 8.97
CA LYS A 371 -10.09 -14.69 9.90
C LYS A 371 -9.39 -16.02 9.53
N SER A 372 -8.79 -16.13 8.34
CA SER A 372 -8.21 -17.39 7.85
C SER A 372 -6.81 -17.71 8.38
N LYS A 373 -6.60 -17.70 9.71
CA LYS A 373 -5.41 -18.32 10.32
C LYS A 373 -5.58 -19.81 10.65
N LYS A 374 -6.79 -20.38 10.53
CA LYS A 374 -7.07 -21.76 10.98
C LYS A 374 -7.70 -22.71 9.96
N ALA A 375 -8.09 -22.25 8.77
CA ALA A 375 -8.85 -23.08 7.82
C ALA A 375 -8.05 -23.59 6.61
N ALA A 376 -6.87 -23.03 6.31
CA ALA A 376 -6.10 -23.41 5.13
C ALA A 376 -5.55 -24.85 5.21
N ALA A 377 -5.20 -25.32 6.41
CA ALA A 377 -4.74 -26.70 6.61
C ALA A 377 -5.85 -27.76 6.43
N ALA A 378 -7.12 -27.39 6.61
CA ALA A 378 -8.26 -28.32 6.48
C ALA A 378 -8.88 -28.34 5.07
N ALA A 379 -8.68 -27.29 4.27
CA ALA A 379 -9.33 -27.14 2.97
C ALA A 379 -8.72 -28.01 1.86
N ILE A 380 -7.48 -28.50 2.03
CA ILE A 380 -6.82 -29.38 1.04
C ILE A 380 -7.37 -30.83 1.11
N ALA A 381 -8.13 -31.18 2.15
CA ALA A 381 -8.72 -32.51 2.32
C ALA A 381 -10.13 -32.69 1.69
N LYS A 382 -10.76 -31.64 1.14
CA LYS A 382 -12.08 -31.75 0.51
C LYS A 382 -12.09 -31.18 -0.92
N LYS A 383 -11.95 -32.07 -1.91
CA LYS A 383 -12.24 -31.76 -3.32
C LYS A 383 -13.73 -31.42 -3.50
N GLY A 384 -14.03 -30.39 -4.30
CA GLY A 384 -15.35 -30.28 -4.94
C GLY A 384 -15.88 -28.89 -5.33
N ALA A 385 -15.31 -27.77 -4.87
CA ALA A 385 -15.77 -26.44 -5.27
C ALA A 385 -14.61 -25.64 -5.87
N GLN A 386 -14.66 -25.37 -7.18
CA GLN A 386 -13.82 -24.35 -7.78
C GLN A 386 -14.17 -23.01 -7.13
N LYS A 387 -13.29 -22.50 -6.26
CA LYS A 387 -13.41 -21.15 -5.74
C LYS A 387 -13.11 -20.21 -6.93
N LYS A 388 -14.14 -19.51 -7.42
CA LYS A 388 -13.99 -18.51 -8.49
C LYS A 388 -12.90 -17.51 -8.11
N SER A 389 -12.11 -17.08 -9.09
CA SER A 389 -11.08 -16.07 -8.83
C SER A 389 -11.75 -14.73 -8.48
N LYS A 390 -11.13 -13.90 -7.62
CA LYS A 390 -11.67 -12.57 -7.27
C LYS A 390 -11.89 -11.68 -8.50
N LYS A 391 -11.12 -11.90 -9.57
CA LYS A 391 -11.28 -11.22 -10.85
C LYS A 391 -12.57 -11.65 -11.57
N GLU A 392 -12.91 -12.93 -11.56
CA GLU A 392 -14.18 -13.43 -12.12
C GLU A 392 -15.39 -12.96 -11.31
N GLU A 393 -15.25 -12.85 -9.99
CA GLU A 393 -16.30 -12.31 -9.12
C GLU A 393 -16.53 -10.82 -9.37
N PHE A 394 -15.46 -10.04 -9.47
CA PHE A 394 -15.52 -8.62 -9.84
C PHE A 394 -16.18 -8.38 -11.20
N LEU A 395 -15.83 -9.20 -12.21
CA LEU A 395 -16.37 -9.07 -13.56
C LEU A 395 -17.84 -9.53 -13.67
N ASN A 396 -18.37 -10.25 -12.69
CA ASN A 396 -19.74 -10.71 -12.69
C ASN A 396 -20.68 -9.64 -12.12
N ALA A 397 -21.16 -8.75 -12.99
CA ALA A 397 -22.04 -7.64 -12.62
C ALA A 397 -23.35 -8.06 -11.93
N ASP A 398 -23.83 -9.29 -12.11
CA ASP A 398 -25.04 -9.82 -11.45
C ASP A 398 -24.82 -10.22 -9.99
N ALA A 399 -23.57 -10.46 -9.60
CA ALA A 399 -23.21 -10.87 -8.24
C ALA A 399 -22.73 -9.70 -7.36
N LEU A 400 -22.68 -8.48 -7.90
CA LEU A 400 -22.19 -7.31 -7.17
C LEU A 400 -23.27 -6.72 -6.27
N ASP A 401 -22.89 -6.49 -5.01
CA ASP A 401 -23.67 -5.74 -4.04
C ASP A 401 -23.31 -4.25 -4.16
N PHE A 402 -24.21 -3.47 -4.76
CA PHE A 402 -24.02 -2.03 -4.99
C PHE A 402 -24.15 -1.18 -3.71
N SER A 403 -24.71 -1.73 -2.63
CA SER A 403 -24.74 -1.04 -1.34
C SER A 403 -23.36 -0.96 -0.68
N LYS A 404 -22.48 -1.91 -1.00
CA LYS A 404 -21.10 -1.99 -0.50
C LYS A 404 -20.15 -1.27 -1.44
N LYS A 405 -19.81 -0.02 -1.14
CA LYS A 405 -18.97 0.81 -2.01
C LYS A 405 -17.78 1.40 -1.28
N ILE A 406 -16.61 1.39 -1.93
CA ILE A 406 -15.42 2.09 -1.45
C ILE A 406 -15.36 3.43 -2.19
N LEU A 407 -15.90 4.48 -1.57
CA LEU A 407 -15.88 5.83 -2.15
C LEU A 407 -14.61 6.59 -1.77
N HIS A 408 -14.14 6.39 -0.53
CA HIS A 408 -13.02 7.12 0.05
C HIS A 408 -11.83 6.19 0.26
N ALA A 409 -10.63 6.69 0.00
CA ALA A 409 -9.39 5.96 0.25
C ALA A 409 -8.27 6.92 0.64
N SER A 410 -7.24 6.42 1.30
CA SER A 410 -6.00 7.18 1.55
C SER A 410 -4.78 6.27 1.45
N TRP A 411 -3.71 6.79 0.83
CA TRP A 411 -2.45 6.09 0.63
C TRP A 411 -1.34 6.77 1.43
N HIS A 412 -0.51 5.99 2.11
CA HIS A 412 0.58 6.52 2.92
C HIS A 412 1.61 7.28 2.04
N PRO A 413 1.99 8.53 2.38
CA PRO A 413 2.74 9.42 1.48
C PRO A 413 4.16 8.95 1.13
N ARG A 414 4.71 7.95 1.84
CA ARG A 414 6.11 7.52 1.69
C ARG A 414 6.33 6.01 1.65
N GLU A 415 5.35 5.20 2.02
CA GLU A 415 5.59 3.78 2.29
C GLU A 415 4.57 2.92 1.54
N ASN A 416 5.09 2.03 0.71
CA ASN A 416 4.38 0.84 0.25
C ASN A 416 4.86 -0.30 1.16
N MET A 417 4.04 -0.70 2.12
CA MET A 417 4.47 -1.53 3.25
C MET A 417 4.99 -2.90 2.78
N ILE A 418 6.31 -3.11 2.85
CA ILE A 418 6.92 -4.44 2.78
C ILE A 418 6.58 -5.18 4.06
N LYS A 419 5.97 -6.36 3.92
CA LYS A 419 5.48 -7.17 5.04
C LYS A 419 6.35 -8.38 5.32
N ALA A 420 7.01 -8.92 4.30
CA ALA A 420 7.81 -10.12 4.45
C ALA A 420 9.20 -9.96 3.83
N VAL A 421 10.20 -10.50 4.51
CA VAL A 421 11.54 -10.70 3.97
C VAL A 421 11.79 -12.20 3.95
N ILE A 422 11.98 -12.73 2.76
CA ILE A 422 12.18 -14.15 2.48
C ILE A 422 13.65 -14.35 2.14
N PHE A 423 14.31 -15.24 2.86
CA PHE A 423 15.72 -15.57 2.67
C PHE A 423 15.84 -16.93 2.00
N ASP A 424 16.64 -17.03 0.95
CA ASP A 424 17.31 -18.28 0.66
C ASP A 424 18.29 -18.64 1.79
N LEU A 425 18.61 -19.92 1.92
CA LEU A 425 19.60 -20.37 2.90
C LEU A 425 20.98 -20.53 2.27
N GLY A 426 21.11 -21.29 1.18
CA GLY A 426 22.38 -21.77 0.67
C GLY A 426 23.09 -20.72 -0.19
N GLY A 427 24.01 -19.95 0.41
CA GLY A 427 24.72 -18.85 -0.24
C GLY A 427 24.36 -17.49 0.34
N VAL A 428 23.24 -17.41 1.05
CA VAL A 428 22.80 -16.22 1.77
C VAL A 428 23.04 -16.40 3.28
N VAL A 429 22.26 -17.25 3.94
CA VAL A 429 22.29 -17.43 5.42
C VAL A 429 23.34 -18.45 5.85
N VAL A 430 23.57 -19.49 5.06
CA VAL A 430 24.63 -20.49 5.24
C VAL A 430 25.52 -20.51 3.99
N ALA A 431 26.67 -21.19 4.06
CA ALA A 431 27.57 -21.25 2.91
C ALA A 431 26.91 -21.94 1.70
N SER A 432 27.23 -21.47 0.50
CA SER A 432 26.67 -22.02 -0.74
C SER A 432 27.15 -23.45 -0.98
N PRO A 433 26.24 -24.42 -1.24
CA PRO A 433 26.59 -25.76 -1.72
C PRO A 433 27.53 -25.75 -2.93
N LEU A 434 27.40 -24.76 -3.82
CA LEU A 434 28.21 -24.63 -5.03
C LEU A 434 29.69 -24.37 -4.71
N GLU A 435 29.96 -23.59 -3.66
CA GLU A 435 31.34 -23.33 -3.21
C GLU A 435 31.94 -24.58 -2.54
N ALA A 436 31.13 -25.37 -1.83
CA ALA A 436 31.56 -26.64 -1.25
C ALA A 436 32.00 -27.64 -2.33
N ILE A 437 31.20 -27.77 -3.39
CA ILE A 437 31.52 -28.57 -4.58
C ILE A 437 32.81 -28.06 -5.22
N ARG A 438 32.98 -26.74 -5.35
CA ARG A 438 34.21 -26.16 -5.93
C ARG A 438 35.46 -26.46 -5.09
N GLN A 439 35.34 -26.47 -3.77
CA GLN A 439 36.44 -26.88 -2.88
C GLN A 439 36.74 -28.38 -2.99
N TYR A 440 35.72 -29.22 -3.17
CA TYR A 440 35.90 -30.64 -3.47
C TYR A 440 36.62 -30.84 -4.81
N GLU A 441 36.19 -30.17 -5.87
CA GLU A 441 36.83 -30.20 -7.20
C GLU A 441 38.32 -29.87 -7.11
N LYS A 442 38.65 -28.79 -6.39
CA LYS A 442 40.04 -28.36 -6.20
C LYS A 442 40.88 -29.40 -5.45
N ARG A 443 40.32 -30.03 -4.41
CA ARG A 443 41.01 -31.06 -3.62
C ARG A 443 41.27 -32.33 -4.43
N GLN A 444 40.33 -32.72 -5.28
CA GLN A 444 40.40 -33.93 -6.09
C GLN A 444 41.00 -33.71 -7.50
N GLY A 445 41.39 -32.47 -7.84
CA GLY A 445 42.03 -32.15 -9.11
C GLY A 445 41.08 -32.18 -10.32
N TYR A 446 39.80 -31.86 -10.12
CA TYR A 446 38.84 -31.66 -11.21
C TYR A 446 38.91 -30.22 -11.75
N PRO A 447 38.54 -30.00 -13.03
CA PRO A 447 38.38 -28.66 -13.57
C PRO A 447 37.36 -27.84 -12.75
N ARG A 448 37.58 -26.53 -12.69
CA ARG A 448 36.72 -25.61 -11.93
C ARG A 448 35.29 -25.62 -12.47
N ASN A 449 34.31 -25.76 -11.58
CA ASN A 449 32.86 -25.85 -11.85
C ASN A 449 32.40 -27.10 -12.60
N PHE A 450 33.26 -28.11 -12.77
CA PHE A 450 32.93 -29.33 -13.52
C PHE A 450 31.63 -30.00 -13.04
N PHE A 451 31.48 -30.23 -11.73
CA PHE A 451 30.30 -30.88 -11.18
C PHE A 451 29.11 -29.93 -11.05
N ASN A 452 29.34 -28.65 -10.75
CA ASN A 452 28.26 -27.66 -10.75
C ASN A 452 27.58 -27.57 -12.13
N ILE A 453 28.35 -27.62 -13.21
CA ILE A 453 27.83 -27.64 -14.58
C ILE A 453 27.08 -28.95 -14.85
N ALA A 454 27.63 -30.09 -14.45
CA ALA A 454 26.99 -31.40 -14.61
C ALA A 454 25.63 -31.49 -13.89
N ILE A 455 25.55 -30.97 -12.67
CA ILE A 455 24.30 -30.94 -11.89
C ILE A 455 23.27 -30.03 -12.56
N GLN A 456 23.68 -28.84 -13.01
CA GLN A 456 22.77 -27.89 -13.66
C GLN A 456 22.28 -28.36 -15.04
N ALA A 457 23.14 -29.02 -15.83
CA ALA A 457 22.84 -29.45 -17.19
C ALA A 457 21.67 -30.46 -17.25
N ARG A 458 21.49 -31.27 -16.21
CA ARG A 458 20.42 -32.30 -16.11
C ARG A 458 19.03 -31.72 -15.81
N LYS A 459 18.93 -30.42 -15.50
CA LYS A 459 17.66 -29.70 -15.28
C LYS A 459 16.74 -30.46 -14.31
N GLN A 460 15.49 -30.73 -14.70
CA GLN A 460 14.49 -31.35 -13.82
C GLN A 460 14.70 -32.85 -13.59
N ASN A 461 15.50 -33.52 -14.45
CA ASN A 461 15.62 -34.99 -14.46
C ASN A 461 16.80 -35.51 -13.62
N GLY A 462 17.72 -34.64 -13.22
CA GLY A 462 18.88 -35.05 -12.42
C GLY A 462 18.49 -35.55 -11.02
N ALA A 463 19.28 -36.47 -10.48
CA ALA A 463 19.06 -37.05 -9.16
C ALA A 463 19.00 -35.97 -8.06
N PHE A 464 19.86 -34.95 -8.16
CA PHE A 464 19.88 -33.82 -7.23
C PHE A 464 18.55 -33.05 -7.23
N GLN A 465 18.03 -32.67 -8.40
CA GLN A 465 16.77 -31.91 -8.46
C GLN A 465 15.56 -32.74 -8.07
N ARG A 466 15.54 -34.04 -8.39
CA ARG A 466 14.49 -34.98 -7.96
C ARG A 466 14.47 -35.15 -6.44
N PHE A 467 15.64 -35.22 -5.83
CA PHE A 467 15.77 -35.27 -4.37
C PHE A 467 15.29 -33.96 -3.71
N GLU A 468 15.60 -32.78 -4.29
CA GLU A 468 15.14 -31.47 -3.75
C GLU A 468 13.61 -31.36 -3.75
N ARG A 469 12.93 -32.07 -4.65
CA ARG A 469 11.47 -32.11 -4.75
C ARG A 469 10.82 -33.21 -3.91
N GLY A 470 11.62 -34.04 -3.24
CA GLY A 470 11.13 -35.19 -2.46
C GLY A 470 10.61 -36.36 -3.30
N GLU A 471 11.02 -36.46 -4.58
CA GLU A 471 10.56 -37.53 -5.49
C GLU A 471 11.29 -38.87 -5.28
N ILE A 472 12.47 -38.85 -4.66
CA ILE A 472 13.30 -40.03 -4.38
C ILE A 472 13.79 -39.98 -2.93
N SER A 473 13.98 -41.15 -2.33
CA SER A 473 14.53 -41.30 -0.97
C SER A 473 16.06 -41.16 -0.95
N LEU A 474 16.67 -41.03 0.24
CA LEU A 474 18.13 -40.97 0.39
C LEU A 474 18.83 -42.23 -0.17
N ASP A 475 18.26 -43.40 0.08
CA ASP A 475 18.80 -44.68 -0.37
C ASP A 475 18.77 -44.82 -1.91
N GLU A 476 17.79 -44.20 -2.56
CA GLU A 476 17.69 -44.12 -4.02
C GLU A 476 18.56 -42.99 -4.59
N PHE A 477 18.73 -41.90 -3.84
CA PHE A 477 19.49 -40.72 -4.24
C PHE A 477 20.98 -41.01 -4.35
N ILE A 478 21.60 -41.65 -3.35
CA ILE A 478 23.07 -41.85 -3.35
C ILE A 478 23.56 -42.64 -4.57
N PRO A 479 22.94 -43.78 -4.97
CA PRO A 479 23.32 -44.49 -6.19
C PRO A 479 23.05 -43.67 -7.45
N ALA A 480 21.89 -43.00 -7.54
CA ALA A 480 21.53 -42.20 -8.71
C ALA A 480 22.44 -40.97 -8.88
N PHE A 481 22.82 -40.32 -7.78
CA PHE A 481 23.72 -39.17 -7.77
C PHE A 481 25.15 -39.58 -8.10
N THR A 482 25.60 -40.73 -7.60
CA THR A 482 26.89 -41.34 -7.99
C THR A 482 26.95 -41.61 -9.49
N ALA A 483 25.86 -42.13 -10.07
CA ALA A 483 25.75 -42.36 -11.51
C ALA A 483 25.79 -41.03 -12.30
N ASP A 484 25.02 -40.03 -11.88
CA ASP A 484 25.00 -38.70 -12.51
C ASP A 484 26.38 -38.01 -12.47
N LEU A 485 27.11 -38.09 -11.34
CA LEU A 485 28.43 -37.47 -11.20
C LEU A 485 29.52 -38.22 -11.99
N SER A 486 29.37 -39.54 -12.15
CA SER A 486 30.32 -40.40 -12.87
C SER A 486 30.01 -40.54 -14.37
N ASP A 487 28.96 -39.87 -14.86
CA ASP A 487 28.52 -39.97 -16.25
C ASP A 487 29.57 -39.39 -17.23
N PRO A 488 30.02 -40.17 -18.23
CA PRO A 488 30.95 -39.69 -19.25
C PRO A 488 30.44 -38.47 -20.05
N GLU A 489 29.13 -38.24 -20.12
CA GLU A 489 28.54 -37.05 -20.76
C GLU A 489 28.89 -35.74 -20.05
N ASN A 490 29.31 -35.79 -18.77
CA ASN A 490 29.72 -34.60 -18.02
C ASN A 490 30.86 -33.82 -18.69
N VAL A 491 31.74 -34.50 -19.42
CA VAL A 491 32.79 -33.87 -20.22
C VAL A 491 32.18 -33.03 -21.35
N SER A 492 31.15 -33.56 -22.03
CA SER A 492 30.45 -32.85 -23.09
C SER A 492 29.72 -31.61 -22.54
N TYR A 493 29.03 -31.74 -21.40
CA TYR A 493 28.38 -30.59 -20.75
C TYR A 493 29.40 -29.48 -20.38
N TYR A 494 30.57 -29.88 -19.89
CA TYR A 494 31.64 -28.94 -19.54
C TYR A 494 32.25 -28.23 -20.75
N GLU A 495 32.54 -28.94 -21.84
CA GLU A 495 33.09 -28.35 -23.07
C GLU A 495 32.09 -27.38 -23.74
N ILE A 496 30.79 -27.72 -23.73
CA ILE A 496 29.73 -26.84 -24.22
C ILE A 496 29.67 -25.56 -23.39
N PHE A 497 29.69 -25.68 -22.06
CA PHE A 497 29.61 -24.53 -21.16
C PHE A 497 30.83 -23.61 -21.29
N THR A 498 32.03 -24.19 -21.32
CA THR A 498 33.29 -23.42 -21.41
C THR A 498 33.62 -22.93 -22.83
N LYS A 499 32.88 -23.41 -23.84
CA LYS A 499 33.13 -23.16 -25.27
C LYS A 499 34.57 -23.52 -25.69
N SER A 500 35.18 -24.47 -24.99
CA SER A 500 36.57 -24.88 -25.20
C SER A 500 36.68 -26.39 -25.01
N LYS A 501 37.53 -27.03 -25.82
CA LYS A 501 37.80 -28.46 -25.71
C LYS A 501 38.86 -28.72 -24.65
N LEU A 502 38.62 -29.75 -23.85
CA LEU A 502 39.64 -30.25 -22.91
C LEU A 502 40.74 -30.97 -23.71
N SER A 503 41.95 -31.04 -23.16
CA SER A 503 42.99 -31.87 -23.78
C SER A 503 42.55 -33.33 -23.78
N PRO A 504 42.93 -34.13 -24.80
CA PRO A 504 42.49 -35.52 -24.93
C PRO A 504 42.74 -36.36 -23.66
N ASP A 505 43.89 -36.16 -23.01
CA ASP A 505 44.27 -36.88 -21.79
C ASP A 505 43.39 -36.50 -20.59
N VAL A 506 43.05 -35.22 -20.45
CA VAL A 506 42.17 -34.75 -19.37
C VAL A 506 40.73 -35.20 -19.62
N ALA A 507 40.25 -35.14 -20.85
CA ALA A 507 38.93 -35.63 -21.22
C ALA A 507 38.79 -37.14 -20.97
N ALA A 508 39.79 -37.94 -21.34
CA ALA A 508 39.80 -39.39 -21.10
C ALA A 508 39.81 -39.72 -19.59
N ARG A 509 40.60 -38.99 -18.79
CA ARG A 509 40.61 -39.14 -17.32
C ARG A 509 39.25 -38.84 -16.71
N LEU A 510 38.59 -37.77 -17.16
CA LEU A 510 37.29 -37.34 -16.63
C LEU A 510 36.14 -38.26 -17.04
N ARG A 511 36.16 -38.82 -18.27
CA ARG A 511 35.14 -39.80 -18.72
C ARG A 511 35.19 -41.11 -17.94
N ASN A 512 36.35 -41.46 -17.39
CA ASN A 512 36.55 -42.68 -16.61
C ASN A 512 36.56 -42.41 -15.09
N ALA A 513 36.29 -41.18 -14.66
CA ALA A 513 36.31 -40.83 -13.25
C ALA A 513 35.08 -41.37 -12.53
N HIS A 514 35.29 -42.14 -11.47
CA HIS A 514 34.24 -42.52 -10.55
C HIS A 514 34.21 -41.54 -9.37
N VAL A 515 33.05 -40.97 -9.09
CA VAL A 515 32.84 -40.00 -8.02
C VAL A 515 31.90 -40.59 -7.01
N ASP A 516 32.35 -40.71 -5.76
CA ASP A 516 31.51 -41.16 -4.67
C ASP A 516 30.45 -40.09 -4.34
N GLY A 517 29.20 -40.38 -4.68
CA GLY A 517 28.07 -39.50 -4.43
C GLY A 517 27.77 -39.31 -2.95
N TYR A 518 28.12 -40.28 -2.08
CA TYR A 518 27.98 -40.13 -0.64
C TYR A 518 28.97 -39.12 -0.09
N GLU A 519 30.23 -39.20 -0.51
CA GLU A 519 31.26 -38.25 -0.08
C GLU A 519 30.96 -36.83 -0.58
N MET A 520 30.50 -36.68 -1.82
CA MET A 520 30.07 -35.39 -2.36
C MET A 520 28.90 -34.82 -1.57
N PHE A 521 27.89 -35.65 -1.28
CA PHE A 521 26.72 -35.23 -0.50
C PHE A 521 27.10 -34.82 0.93
N ARG A 522 28.02 -35.56 1.58
CA ARG A 522 28.54 -35.22 2.90
C ARG A 522 29.22 -33.84 2.90
N VAL A 523 30.08 -33.57 1.91
CA VAL A 523 30.77 -32.27 1.79
C VAL A 523 29.80 -31.12 1.58
N ILE A 524 28.74 -31.32 0.80
CA ILE A 524 27.67 -30.33 0.60
C ILE A 524 26.92 -30.07 1.92
N ASN A 525 26.55 -31.14 2.64
CA ASN A 525 25.81 -31.04 3.89
C ASN A 525 26.64 -30.37 5.00
N ASP A 526 27.93 -30.69 5.11
CA ASP A 526 28.83 -30.09 6.10
C ASP A 526 29.03 -28.58 5.87
N ALA A 527 29.05 -28.13 4.62
CA ALA A 527 29.17 -26.71 4.29
C ALA A 527 27.93 -25.90 4.71
N ALA A 528 26.74 -26.51 4.63
CA ALA A 528 25.48 -25.90 5.06
C ALA A 528 25.36 -25.76 6.59
N ALA A 529 26.29 -26.33 7.36
CA ALA A 529 26.24 -26.33 8.83
C ALA A 529 26.65 -24.99 9.49
N LYS A 530 27.28 -24.07 8.75
CA LYS A 530 27.78 -22.80 9.31
C LYS A 530 26.93 -21.61 8.90
N ILE A 531 26.31 -20.97 9.89
CA ILE A 531 25.52 -19.74 9.74
C ILE A 531 26.47 -18.55 9.55
N ASN A 532 26.12 -17.65 8.63
CA ASN A 532 26.77 -16.37 8.46
C ASN A 532 26.36 -15.41 9.59
N PRO A 533 27.29 -14.96 10.46
CA PRO A 533 26.97 -14.10 11.60
C PRO A 533 26.29 -12.78 11.21
N ASP A 534 26.67 -12.19 10.07
CA ASP A 534 26.12 -10.92 9.61
C ASP A 534 24.64 -11.08 9.20
N MET A 535 24.32 -12.20 8.54
CA MET A 535 22.94 -12.53 8.19
C MET A 535 22.11 -12.89 9.41
N GLU A 536 22.69 -13.58 10.40
CA GLU A 536 22.02 -13.84 11.67
C GLU A 536 21.63 -12.54 12.39
N ILE A 537 22.55 -11.56 12.43
CA ILE A 537 22.28 -10.22 12.98
C ILE A 537 21.20 -9.52 12.15
N ALA A 538 21.29 -9.55 10.82
CA ALA A 538 20.30 -8.94 9.94
C ALA A 538 18.90 -9.53 10.14
N ILE A 539 18.77 -10.87 10.22
CA ILE A 539 17.52 -11.57 10.50
C ILE A 539 16.97 -11.15 11.87
N LYS A 540 17.81 -11.08 12.91
CA LYS A 540 17.41 -10.62 14.25
C LYS A 540 16.91 -9.17 14.23
N ILE A 541 17.59 -8.28 13.50
CA ILE A 541 17.18 -6.89 13.32
C ILE A 541 15.86 -6.80 12.58
N LEU A 542 15.68 -7.52 11.47
CA LEU A 542 14.45 -7.50 10.67
C LEU A 542 13.26 -8.08 11.43
N ARG A 543 13.49 -9.16 12.18
CA ARG A 543 12.48 -9.78 13.04
C ARG A 543 12.13 -8.89 14.24
N ALA A 544 13.07 -8.09 14.73
CA ALA A 544 12.79 -7.01 15.68
C ALA A 544 12.01 -5.86 15.01
N GLY A 545 12.37 -5.52 13.76
CA GLY A 545 11.82 -4.47 12.92
C GLY A 545 10.56 -4.82 12.13
N SER A 546 9.77 -5.77 12.64
CA SER A 546 8.37 -5.99 12.23
C SER A 546 8.07 -6.70 10.93
N PHE A 547 9.10 -7.14 10.22
CA PHE A 547 8.92 -7.97 9.05
C PHE A 547 8.57 -9.40 9.50
N LYS A 548 7.68 -10.05 8.75
CA LYS A 548 7.62 -11.52 8.76
C LYS A 548 8.90 -12.02 8.10
N VAL A 549 9.75 -12.70 8.84
CA VAL A 549 11.02 -13.21 8.30
C VAL A 549 10.87 -14.69 8.05
N ALA A 550 10.99 -15.10 6.79
CA ALA A 550 10.82 -16.49 6.38
C ALA A 550 12.05 -17.02 5.64
N ALA A 551 12.28 -18.33 5.72
CA ALA A 551 13.27 -19.01 4.90
C ALA A 551 12.57 -19.78 3.77
N LEU A 552 13.07 -19.67 2.54
CA LEU A 552 12.66 -20.45 1.39
C LEU A 552 13.87 -21.13 0.77
N THR A 553 14.02 -22.43 1.03
CA THR A 553 15.18 -23.21 0.62
C THR A 553 14.78 -24.37 -0.28
N ASN A 554 15.59 -24.58 -1.32
CA ASN A 554 15.60 -25.88 -2.00
C ASN A 554 16.39 -26.84 -1.11
N ASN A 555 15.70 -27.75 -0.42
CA ASN A 555 16.30 -28.64 0.57
C ASN A 555 15.74 -30.06 0.46
N PHE A 556 16.43 -31.00 1.09
CA PHE A 556 16.18 -32.44 1.01
C PHE A 556 15.67 -33.00 2.34
N ALA A 557 14.85 -34.05 2.28
CA ALA A 557 14.41 -34.76 3.48
C ALA A 557 15.42 -35.87 3.83
N ILE A 558 16.14 -35.71 4.94
CA ILE A 558 17.01 -36.76 5.50
C ILE A 558 16.20 -37.54 6.55
N PRO A 559 16.17 -38.88 6.50
CA PRO A 559 15.49 -39.69 7.50
C PRO A 559 15.98 -39.38 8.93
N PRO A 560 15.08 -39.25 9.93
CA PRO A 560 15.45 -38.89 11.31
C PRO A 560 16.45 -39.84 11.95
N GLU A 561 16.47 -41.10 11.50
CA GLU A 561 17.32 -42.18 12.00
C GLU A 561 18.81 -41.99 11.65
N ILE A 562 19.10 -41.18 10.62
CA ILE A 562 20.45 -40.95 10.08
C ILE A 562 21.02 -39.61 10.57
N VAL A 563 20.16 -38.72 11.10
CA VAL A 563 20.56 -37.41 11.59
C VAL A 563 21.15 -37.51 12.99
N SER A 564 22.39 -37.06 13.18
CA SER A 564 22.99 -37.01 14.50
C SER A 564 22.23 -36.04 15.42
N ALA A 565 22.23 -36.28 16.72
CA ALA A 565 21.58 -35.38 17.69
C ALA A 565 22.10 -33.93 17.58
N ALA A 566 23.40 -33.77 17.30
CA ALA A 566 24.04 -32.48 17.13
C ALA A 566 23.58 -31.74 15.86
N ASP A 567 23.34 -32.45 14.76
CA ASP A 567 22.88 -31.84 13.51
C ASP A 567 21.39 -31.50 13.56
N SER A 568 20.60 -32.30 14.29
CA SER A 568 19.20 -31.98 14.60
C SER A 568 19.07 -30.69 15.41
N GLU A 569 19.91 -30.51 16.44
CA GLU A 569 19.92 -29.31 17.28
C GLU A 569 20.30 -28.05 16.47
N LYS A 570 21.34 -28.12 15.64
CA LYS A 570 21.72 -27.00 14.75
C LYS A 570 20.61 -26.64 13.77
N THR A 571 19.93 -27.64 13.21
CA THR A 571 18.80 -27.42 12.28
C THR A 571 17.66 -26.72 13.00
N GLN A 572 17.36 -27.10 14.24
CA GLN A 572 16.35 -26.43 15.06
C GLN A 572 16.75 -24.99 15.39
N GLN A 573 18.03 -24.74 15.72
CA GLN A 573 18.54 -23.39 15.97
C GLN A 573 18.41 -22.50 14.72
N LEU A 574 18.73 -23.02 13.53
CA LEU A 574 18.55 -22.31 12.27
C LEU A 574 17.07 -22.02 11.98
N LYS A 575 16.19 -23.03 12.11
CA LYS A 575 14.74 -22.86 11.93
C LYS A 575 14.16 -21.83 12.91
N ALA A 576 14.68 -21.76 14.14
CA ALA A 576 14.22 -20.83 15.17
C ALA A 576 14.54 -19.35 14.88
N LEU A 577 15.44 -19.06 13.94
CA LEU A 577 15.72 -17.68 13.50
C LEU A 577 14.54 -17.07 12.73
N PHE A 578 13.75 -17.90 12.05
CA PHE A 578 12.66 -17.50 11.17
C PHE A 578 11.29 -17.66 11.84
N ASP A 579 10.30 -16.90 11.37
CA ASP A 579 8.91 -17.04 11.79
C ASP A 579 8.22 -18.20 11.06
N ASP A 580 8.61 -18.43 9.79
CA ASP A 580 8.13 -19.53 8.95
C ASP A 580 9.30 -20.10 8.13
N TYR A 581 9.32 -21.41 7.90
CA TYR A 581 10.43 -22.10 7.23
C TYR A 581 9.87 -23.04 6.15
N PHE A 582 10.21 -22.77 4.88
CA PHE A 582 9.67 -23.44 3.71
C PHE A 582 10.73 -24.31 3.04
N GLU A 583 10.47 -25.61 3.00
CA GLU A 583 11.35 -26.63 2.40
C GLU A 583 10.74 -27.17 1.12
N SER A 584 11.48 -27.10 0.00
CA SER A 584 11.01 -27.59 -1.30
C SER A 584 10.55 -29.05 -1.29
N SER A 585 11.25 -29.92 -0.55
CA SER A 585 10.93 -31.35 -0.46
C SER A 585 9.59 -31.63 0.22
N LEU A 586 9.18 -30.80 1.17
CA LEU A 586 7.88 -30.90 1.84
C LEU A 586 6.74 -30.32 0.99
N ILE A 587 7.05 -29.29 0.19
CA ILE A 587 6.08 -28.59 -0.65
C ILE A 587 5.88 -29.32 -2.00
N GLY A 588 6.88 -30.07 -2.47
CA GLY A 588 6.89 -30.71 -3.79
C GLY A 588 7.15 -29.74 -4.96
N LEU A 589 7.53 -28.50 -4.66
CA LEU A 589 7.88 -27.46 -5.63
C LEU A 589 9.29 -26.95 -5.31
N ARG A 590 10.05 -26.52 -6.33
CA ARG A 590 11.40 -25.95 -6.16
C ARG A 590 11.54 -24.61 -6.87
N LYS A 591 12.40 -23.74 -6.36
CA LYS A 591 12.85 -22.54 -7.09
C LYS A 591 13.61 -22.99 -8.36
N PRO A 592 13.45 -22.32 -9.52
CA PRO A 592 12.76 -21.03 -9.74
C PRO A 592 11.28 -21.14 -10.20
N ASP A 593 10.58 -22.25 -9.93
CA ASP A 593 9.17 -22.39 -10.36
C ASP A 593 8.29 -21.27 -9.74
N PRO A 594 7.57 -20.45 -10.53
CA PRO A 594 6.75 -19.36 -10.02
C PRO A 594 5.76 -19.77 -8.92
N ARG A 595 5.28 -21.02 -8.96
CA ARG A 595 4.28 -21.54 -8.01
C ARG A 595 4.80 -21.62 -6.59
N ILE A 596 6.11 -21.81 -6.38
CA ILE A 596 6.68 -21.89 -5.03
C ILE A 596 6.63 -20.53 -4.33
N TYR A 597 6.90 -19.45 -5.06
CA TYR A 597 6.87 -18.09 -4.53
C TYR A 597 5.43 -17.67 -4.19
N LEU A 598 4.47 -18.00 -5.07
CA LEU A 598 3.05 -17.76 -4.83
C LEU A 598 2.54 -18.54 -3.62
N TYR A 599 2.97 -19.79 -3.45
CA TYR A 599 2.65 -20.60 -2.27
C TYR A 599 3.17 -19.95 -0.98
N VAL A 600 4.43 -19.52 -0.97
CA VAL A 600 5.02 -18.82 0.20
C VAL A 600 4.26 -17.53 0.50
N CYS A 601 3.95 -16.72 -0.51
CA CYS A 601 3.17 -15.50 -0.35
C CYS A 601 1.78 -15.78 0.23
N ASP A 602 1.10 -16.84 -0.24
CA ASP A 602 -0.21 -17.26 0.28
C ASP A 602 -0.12 -17.72 1.74
N VAL A 603 0.86 -18.56 2.10
CA VAL A 603 1.03 -18.99 3.51
C VAL A 603 1.36 -17.82 4.43
N LEU A 604 2.21 -16.90 3.96
CA LEU A 604 2.57 -15.69 4.70
C LEU A 604 1.45 -14.63 4.72
N GLN A 605 0.43 -14.77 3.87
CA GLN A 605 -0.68 -13.82 3.67
C GLN A 605 -0.19 -12.43 3.26
N VAL A 606 0.73 -12.39 2.30
CA VAL A 606 1.37 -11.20 1.76
C VAL A 606 1.27 -11.20 0.24
N LEU A 607 1.23 -10.01 -0.37
CA LEU A 607 1.34 -9.89 -1.83
C LEU A 607 2.80 -10.05 -2.25
N PRO A 608 3.08 -10.53 -3.48
CA PRO A 608 4.43 -10.53 -4.03
C PRO A 608 5.13 -9.16 -3.92
N SER A 609 4.39 -8.07 -4.21
CA SER A 609 4.89 -6.69 -4.09
C SER A 609 5.15 -6.21 -2.66
N GLU A 610 4.62 -6.92 -1.66
CA GLU A 610 4.86 -6.70 -0.23
C GLU A 610 6.05 -7.55 0.28
N CYS A 611 6.74 -8.29 -0.60
CA CYS A 611 7.85 -9.18 -0.25
C CYS A 611 9.19 -8.66 -0.77
N VAL A 612 10.24 -8.93 0.01
CA VAL A 612 11.63 -8.89 -0.44
C VAL A 612 12.18 -10.31 -0.41
N PHE A 613 12.82 -10.76 -1.49
CA PHE A 613 13.47 -12.06 -1.58
C PHE A 613 14.98 -11.92 -1.78
N LEU A 614 15.75 -12.59 -0.92
CA LEU A 614 17.21 -12.63 -0.95
C LEU A 614 17.67 -14.00 -1.44
N ASP A 615 18.47 -14.06 -2.50
CA ASP A 615 18.98 -15.30 -3.10
C ASP A 615 20.27 -14.98 -3.87
N ASP A 616 21.26 -15.89 -3.86
CA ASP A 616 22.52 -15.72 -4.59
C ASP A 616 22.41 -16.16 -6.07
N ILE A 617 21.32 -16.83 -6.44
CA ILE A 617 21.09 -17.36 -7.78
C ILE A 617 20.20 -16.41 -8.59
N GLY A 618 20.80 -15.80 -9.63
CA GLY A 618 20.11 -14.84 -10.50
C GLY A 618 18.84 -15.35 -11.20
N GLU A 619 18.75 -16.65 -11.53
CA GLU A 619 17.53 -17.24 -12.10
C GLU A 619 16.36 -17.25 -11.09
N ASN A 620 16.65 -17.51 -9.82
CA ASN A 620 15.65 -17.46 -8.74
C ASN A 620 15.15 -16.03 -8.55
N LEU A 621 16.07 -15.07 -8.48
CA LEU A 621 15.73 -13.65 -8.37
C LEU A 621 14.88 -13.19 -9.56
N LYS A 622 15.24 -13.55 -10.79
CA LYS A 622 14.48 -13.15 -11.99
C LYS A 622 13.06 -13.71 -11.99
N ALA A 623 12.88 -14.96 -11.56
CA ALA A 623 11.55 -15.56 -11.45
C ALA A 623 10.70 -14.85 -10.39
N ALA A 624 11.29 -14.50 -9.25
CA ALA A 624 10.62 -13.73 -8.19
C ALA A 624 10.27 -12.30 -8.66
N GLN A 625 11.18 -11.61 -9.34
CA GLN A 625 10.94 -10.27 -9.90
C GLN A 625 9.77 -10.25 -10.89
N ASN A 626 9.66 -11.26 -11.76
CA ASN A 626 8.55 -11.36 -12.72
C ASN A 626 7.18 -11.48 -12.04
N LEU A 627 7.14 -11.90 -10.77
CA LEU A 627 5.92 -11.97 -9.96
C LEU A 627 5.65 -10.67 -9.18
N GLY A 628 6.53 -9.68 -9.27
CA GLY A 628 6.47 -8.42 -8.52
C GLY A 628 7.18 -8.45 -7.17
N ILE A 629 7.95 -9.50 -6.86
CA ILE A 629 8.75 -9.58 -5.62
C ILE A 629 10.00 -8.73 -5.78
N LYS A 630 10.28 -7.86 -4.79
CA LYS A 630 11.54 -7.11 -4.77
C LYS A 630 12.68 -8.06 -4.44
N THR A 631 13.81 -7.96 -5.11
CA THR A 631 14.90 -8.92 -4.91
C THR A 631 16.22 -8.25 -4.57
N ILE A 632 17.01 -8.90 -3.74
CA ILE A 632 18.37 -8.49 -3.35
C ILE A 632 19.29 -9.70 -3.58
N SER A 633 20.41 -9.47 -4.24
CA SER A 633 21.45 -10.48 -4.50
C SER A 633 22.55 -10.44 -3.46
#